data_AF-A0A2V9JLA7-F1
#
_entry.id   AF-A0A2V9JLA7-F1
#
_cell.length_a   1.000
_cell.length_b   1.000
_cell.length_c   1.000
_cell.angle_alpha   90.00
_cell.angle_beta   90.00
_cell.angle_gamma   90.00
#
_symmetry.space_group_name_H-M   'P 1'
#
loop_
_entity.id
_entity.type
_entity.pdbx_description
1 polymer ?
#
loop_
_entity_poly.entity_id
_entity_poly.type
_entity_poly.pdbx_seq_one_letter_code
_entity_poly.pdbx_strand_id
1 'polypeptide(L)'
;MGRQAFEEDVQNGVWILVPVSNAVLKNVEAAVRNLAPRVYLRAADAIHLVTARDAGFSEIWSNDRHLLRAARYFGLKGRTA
;
A
#
# COMPACT_ATOMS: atom_id res chain seq x y z
N MET A 1 -9.71 17.83 0.51
CA MET A 1 -10.48 17.34 1.66
C MET A 1 -9.88 17.95 2.92
N GLY A 2 -10.70 18.52 3.81
CA GLY A 2 -10.21 19.02 5.10
C GLY A 2 -9.98 17.87 6.09
N ARG A 3 -9.14 18.07 7.11
CA ARG A 3 -8.87 17.07 8.16
C ARG A 3 -10.14 16.57 8.84
N GLN A 4 -11.06 17.49 9.16
CA GLN A 4 -12.33 17.15 9.79
C GLN A 4 -13.17 16.22 8.91
N ALA A 5 -13.34 16.54 7.62
CA ALA A 5 -14.08 15.69 6.69
C ALA A 5 -13.47 14.28 6.57
N PHE A 6 -12.14 14.18 6.60
CA PHE A 6 -11.46 12.87 6.60
C PHE A 6 -11.78 12.07 7.87
N GLU A 7 -11.71 12.71 9.04
CA GLU A 7 -12.03 12.07 10.31
C GLU A 7 -13.50 11.63 10.38
N GLU A 8 -14.43 12.43 9.86
CA GLU A 8 -15.85 12.08 9.72
C GLU A 8 -16.05 10.87 8.80
N ASP A 9 -15.40 10.84 7.63
CA ASP A 9 -15.47 9.70 6.72
C ASP A 9 -14.91 8.41 7.32
N VAL A 10 -13.85 8.50 8.13
CA VAL A 10 -13.31 7.35 8.89
C VAL A 10 -14.33 6.88 9.93
N GLN A 11 -14.93 7.79 10.70
CA GLN A 11 -15.95 7.45 11.70
C GLN A 11 -17.21 6.83 11.07
N ASN A 12 -17.61 7.32 9.90
CA ASN A 12 -18.76 6.83 9.16
C ASN A 12 -18.49 5.55 8.35
N GLY A 13 -17.26 5.02 8.40
CA GLY A 13 -16.88 3.77 7.73
C GLY A 13 -16.73 3.89 6.21
N VAL A 14 -16.65 5.10 5.67
CA VAL A 14 -16.31 5.34 4.26
C VAL A 14 -14.87 4.88 4.00
N TRP A 15 -13.97 5.16 4.95
CA TRP A 15 -12.60 4.66 4.94
C TRP A 15 -12.41 3.57 6.01
N ILE A 16 -12.06 2.38 5.56
CA ILE A 16 -11.58 1.30 6.44
C ILE A 16 -10.06 1.32 6.43
N LEU A 17 -9.46 1.76 7.54
CA LEU A 17 -8.01 1.89 7.65
C LEU A 17 -7.39 0.57 8.12
N VAL A 18 -6.41 0.07 7.36
CA VAL A 18 -5.63 -1.11 7.76
C VAL A 18 -4.44 -0.67 8.61
N PRO A 19 -4.25 -1.21 9.82
CA PRO A 19 -3.18 -0.78 10.72
C PRO A 19 -1.81 -1.25 10.21
N VAL A 20 -0.81 -0.38 10.32
CA VAL A 20 0.61 -0.73 10.11
C VAL A 20 1.11 -1.45 11.35
N SER A 21 0.96 -2.78 11.36
CA SER A 21 1.41 -3.63 12.47
C SER A 21 2.88 -4.01 12.36
N ASN A 22 3.46 -4.52 13.46
CA ASN A 22 4.82 -5.09 13.44
C ASN A 22 4.96 -6.24 12.44
N ALA A 23 3.89 -7.02 12.21
CA ALA A 23 3.89 -8.07 11.21
C ALA A 23 4.03 -7.49 9.79
N VAL A 24 3.29 -6.42 9.48
CA VAL A 24 3.43 -5.69 8.21
C VAL A 24 4.86 -5.15 8.06
N LEU A 25 5.41 -4.49 9.08
CA LEU A 25 6.76 -3.93 9.02
C LEU A 25 7.84 -5.00 8.78
N LYS A 26 7.73 -6.16 9.43
CA LYS A 26 8.62 -7.30 9.19
C LYS A 26 8.52 -7.81 7.75
N ASN A 27 7.30 -7.87 7.22
CA ASN A 27 7.06 -8.31 5.84
C ASN A 27 7.52 -7.27 4.80
N VAL A 28 7.48 -5.98 5.13
CA VAL A 28 8.07 -4.89 4.33
C VAL A 28 9.57 -5.07 4.23
N GLU A 29 10.26 -5.29 5.37
CA GLU A 29 11.71 -5.51 5.36
C GLU A 29 12.08 -6.70 4.47
N ALA A 30 11.39 -7.83 4.64
CA ALA A 30 11.63 -9.04 3.85
C ALA A 30 11.36 -8.79 2.35
N ALA A 31 10.28 -8.09 2.01
CA ALA A 31 9.94 -7.80 0.62
C ALA A 31 10.97 -6.89 -0.04
N VAL A 32 11.34 -5.78 0.61
CA VAL A 32 12.32 -4.81 0.08
C VAL A 32 13.70 -5.46 -0.08
N ARG A 33 14.13 -6.31 0.86
CA ARG A 33 15.39 -7.05 0.78
C ARG A 33 15.47 -7.97 -0.44
N ASN A 34 14.33 -8.51 -0.87
CA ASN A 34 14.23 -9.44 -2.00
C ASN A 34 13.95 -8.75 -3.34
N LEU A 35 13.71 -7.43 -3.35
CA LEU A 35 13.50 -6.69 -4.61
C LEU A 35 14.80 -6.54 -5.38
N ALA A 36 14.71 -6.63 -6.71
CA ALA A 36 15.84 -6.34 -7.56
C ALA A 36 16.30 -4.87 -7.37
N PRO A 37 17.61 -4.57 -7.29
CA PRO A 37 18.11 -3.21 -7.02
C PRO A 37 17.65 -2.13 -8.00
N ARG A 38 17.19 -2.52 -9.20
CA ARG A 38 16.65 -1.61 -10.21
C ARG A 38 15.21 -1.18 -9.94
N VAL A 39 14.53 -1.79 -8.98
CA VAL A 39 13.17 -1.43 -8.59
C VAL A 39 13.25 -0.29 -7.56
N TYR A 40 13.04 0.93 -8.04
CA TYR A 40 12.90 2.08 -7.15
C TYR A 40 11.54 2.03 -6.44
N LEU A 41 11.56 1.99 -5.11
CA LEU A 41 10.37 1.95 -4.26
C LEU A 41 10.61 2.76 -2.98
N ARG A 42 9.73 3.72 -2.69
CA ARG A 42 9.81 4.49 -1.43
C ARG A 42 9.25 3.65 -0.28
N ALA A 43 9.68 3.95 0.94
CA ALA A 43 9.25 3.22 2.14
C ALA A 43 7.72 3.18 2.29
N ALA A 44 7.04 4.31 2.11
CA ALA A 44 5.58 4.38 2.19
C ALA A 44 4.87 3.53 1.12
N ASP A 45 5.39 3.50 -0.10
CA ASP A 45 4.85 2.66 -1.18
C ASP A 45 5.02 1.17 -0.84
N ALA A 46 6.19 0.79 -0.29
CA ALA A 46 6.44 -0.58 0.14
C ALA A 46 5.50 -1.02 1.27
N ILE A 47 5.28 -0.16 2.27
CA ILE A 47 4.30 -0.41 3.33
C ILE A 47 2.91 -0.61 2.73
N HIS A 48 2.48 0.27 1.82
CA HIS A 48 1.15 0.19 1.23
C HIS A 48 0.95 -1.11 0.42
N LEU A 49 1.94 -1.48 -0.41
CA LEU A 49 1.87 -2.68 -1.25
C LEU A 49 1.91 -3.97 -0.42
N VAL A 50 2.74 -4.04 0.62
CA VAL A 50 2.77 -5.20 1.52
C VAL A 50 1.50 -5.31 2.33
N THR A 51 0.98 -4.21 2.88
CA THR A 51 -0.30 -4.20 3.61
C THR A 51 -1.43 -4.73 2.73
N ALA A 52 -1.53 -4.28 1.47
CA ALA A 52 -2.55 -4.73 0.55
C ALA A 52 -2.43 -6.24 0.26
N ARG A 53 -1.21 -6.73 -0.01
CA ARG A 53 -0.94 -8.16 -0.21
C ARG A 53 -1.32 -8.99 1.02
N ASP A 54 -0.86 -8.59 2.20
CA ASP A 54 -1.04 -9.34 3.45
C ASP A 54 -2.51 -9.36 3.91
N ALA A 55 -3.27 -8.31 3.57
CA ALA A 55 -4.72 -8.26 3.77
C ALA A 55 -5.51 -9.05 2.70
N GLY A 56 -4.83 -9.69 1.73
CA GLY A 56 -5.46 -10.57 0.74
C GLY A 56 -6.07 -9.84 -0.45
N PHE A 57 -5.77 -8.56 -0.66
CA PHE A 57 -6.24 -7.84 -1.84
C PHE A 57 -5.53 -8.31 -3.11
N SER A 58 -6.21 -8.21 -4.24
CA SER A 58 -5.66 -8.53 -5.57
C SER A 58 -5.29 -7.30 -6.38
N GLU A 59 -5.69 -6.11 -5.93
CA GLU A 59 -5.51 -4.85 -6.64
C GLU A 59 -5.30 -3.65 -5.71
N ILE A 60 -4.72 -2.60 -6.26
CA ILE A 60 -4.49 -1.32 -5.61
C ILE A 60 -4.84 -0.19 -6.58
N TRP A 61 -5.48 0.85 -6.04
CA TRP A 61 -5.89 2.04 -6.78
C TRP A 61 -5.03 3.23 -6.37
N SER A 62 -4.42 3.92 -7.34
CA SER A 62 -3.59 5.10 -7.07
C SER A 62 -3.41 5.95 -8.33
N ASN A 63 -3.15 7.24 -8.14
CA ASN A 63 -2.69 8.13 -9.21
C ASN A 63 -1.15 8.20 -9.30
N ASP A 64 -0.43 7.55 -8.37
CA ASP A 64 1.03 7.49 -8.40
C ASP A 64 1.52 6.36 -9.32
N ARG A 65 2.02 6.75 -10.49
CA ARG A 65 2.58 5.83 -11.50
C ARG A 65 3.73 4.97 -10.97
N HIS A 66 4.52 5.43 -10.00
CA HIS A 66 5.63 4.67 -9.46
C HIS A 66 5.12 3.53 -8.56
N LEU A 67 4.14 3.81 -7.72
CA LEU A 67 3.45 2.80 -6.92
C LEU A 67 2.74 1.76 -7.80
N LEU A 68 2.00 2.22 -8.83
CA LEU A 68 1.31 1.30 -9.75
C LEU A 68 2.28 0.39 -10.51
N ARG A 69 3.43 0.92 -10.96
CA ARG A 69 4.47 0.11 -11.62
C ARG A 69 5.10 -0.93 -10.69
N ALA A 70 5.16 -0.64 -9.40
CA ALA A 70 5.71 -1.55 -8.41
C ALA A 70 4.73 -2.66 -7.98
N ALA A 71 3.42 -2.43 -8.11
CA ALA A 71 2.37 -3.36 -7.64
C ALA A 71 2.57 -4.81 -8.10
N ARG A 72 3.00 -5.01 -9.35
CA ARG A 72 3.24 -6.35 -9.92
C ARG A 72 4.29 -7.17 -9.17
N TYR A 73 5.27 -6.54 -8.52
CA TYR A 73 6.28 -7.25 -7.73
C TYR A 73 5.74 -7.77 -6.39
N PHE A 74 4.54 -7.34 -6.01
CA PHE A 74 3.83 -7.76 -4.79
C PHE A 74 2.61 -8.63 -5.11
N GLY A 75 2.45 -9.07 -6.35
CA GLY A 75 1.29 -9.88 -6.78
C GLY A 75 -0.01 -9.08 -6.94
N LEU A 76 0.07 -7.74 -6.95
CA LEU A 76 -1.07 -6.84 -7.03
C LEU A 76 -1.24 -6.28 -8.44
N LYS A 77 -2.49 -6.08 -8.85
CA LYS A 77 -2.85 -5.32 -10.06
C LYS A 77 -2.97 -3.84 -9.72
N GLY A 78 -2.14 -2.98 -10.32
CA GLY A 78 -2.27 -1.54 -10.20
C GLY A 78 -3.39 -0.99 -11.11
N ARG A 79 -4.25 -0.13 -10.56
CA ARG A 79 -5.32 0.59 -11.28
C ARG A 79 -5.26 2.09 -11.01
N THR A 80 -5.64 2.88 -11.99
CA THR A 80 -5.75 4.33 -11.86
C THR A 80 -7.11 4.69 -11.29
N ALA A 81 -7.12 5.59 -10.29
CA ALA A 81 -8.32 6.04 -9.58
C ALA A 81 -9.02 7.20 -10.29
#